data_AF-A0A1B8RB05-F1
#
_entry.id   AF-A0A1B8RB05-F1
#
_cell.length_a   1.000
_cell.length_b   1.000
_cell.length_c   1.000
_cell.angle_alpha   90.00
_cell.angle_beta   90.00
_cell.angle_gamma   90.00
#
_symmetry.space_group_name_H-M   'P 1'
#
loop_
_entity.id
_entity.type
_entity.pdbx_description
1 polymer ?
#
loop_
_entity_poly.entity_id
_entity_poly.type
_entity_poly.pdbx_seq_one_letter_code
_entity_poly.pdbx_strand_id
1 'polypeptide(L)'
;MVPIKGTIVQARNAKVRDDYVLAISQALRHDLGSSAPAIKTIMRWTGASNRAAKYWLAGERGPGGWHLIQLARNSDAVLHAFLMMADRDIFEVSIELNAARASLARAAAIIEALAPRP
;
A
#
# COMPACT_ATOMS: atom_id res chain seq x y z
N MET A 1 1.66 -46.95 -9.06
CA MET A 1 1.94 -45.50 -9.21
C MET A 1 0.68 -44.76 -8.78
N VAL A 2 0.70 -44.04 -7.65
CA VAL A 2 -0.50 -43.34 -7.13
C VAL A 2 -0.56 -41.96 -7.80
N PRO A 3 -1.67 -41.56 -8.45
CA PRO A 3 -1.78 -40.22 -8.98
C PRO A 3 -1.89 -39.22 -7.83
N ILE A 4 -0.91 -38.33 -7.69
CA ILE A 4 -1.01 -37.18 -6.79
C ILE A 4 -1.96 -36.19 -7.46
N LYS A 5 -3.25 -36.30 -7.12
CA LYS A 5 -4.28 -35.36 -7.60
C LYS A 5 -3.98 -34.01 -6.97
N GLY A 6 -3.37 -33.11 -7.75
CA GLY A 6 -3.06 -31.75 -7.30
C GLY A 6 -4.32 -31.03 -6.84
N THR A 7 -4.21 -30.27 -5.75
CA THR A 7 -5.29 -29.44 -5.22
C THR A 7 -5.72 -28.42 -6.27
N ILE A 8 -6.99 -28.44 -6.66
CA ILE A 8 -7.58 -27.43 -7.54
C ILE A 8 -7.62 -26.12 -6.77
N VAL A 9 -6.71 -25.20 -7.09
CA VAL A 9 -6.79 -23.83 -6.57
C VAL A 9 -7.80 -23.08 -7.42
N GLN A 10 -8.87 -22.59 -6.80
CA GLN A 10 -9.92 -21.87 -7.51
C GLN A 10 -9.34 -20.66 -8.26
N ALA A 11 -9.73 -20.48 -9.53
CA ALA A 11 -9.21 -19.43 -10.41
C ALA A 11 -9.36 -18.01 -9.83
N ARG A 12 -10.45 -17.75 -9.08
CA ARG A 12 -10.66 -16.48 -8.36
C ARG A 12 -9.52 -16.18 -7.38
N ASN A 13 -9.05 -17.18 -6.64
CA ASN A 13 -7.94 -17.02 -5.69
C ASN A 13 -6.59 -16.86 -6.38
N ALA A 14 -6.44 -17.33 -7.63
CA ALA A 14 -5.25 -17.03 -8.44
C ALA A 14 -5.23 -15.56 -8.85
N LYS A 15 -6.32 -15.04 -9.42
CA LYS A 15 -6.41 -13.62 -9.81
C LYS A 15 -6.17 -12.67 -8.63
N VAL A 16 -6.81 -12.92 -7.48
CA VAL A 16 -6.61 -12.08 -6.28
C VAL A 16 -5.14 -12.09 -5.82
N ARG A 17 -4.45 -13.24 -5.94
CA ARG A 17 -3.02 -13.32 -5.62
C ARG A 17 -2.18 -12.53 -6.63
N ASP A 18 -2.48 -12.62 -7.92
CA ASP A 18 -1.75 -11.89 -8.96
C ASP A 18 -1.94 -10.37 -8.81
N ASP A 19 -3.17 -9.92 -8.55
CA ASP A 19 -3.50 -8.53 -8.25
C ASP A 19 -2.72 -8.04 -7.02
N TYR A 20 -2.66 -8.86 -5.96
CA TYR A 20 -1.89 -8.58 -4.75
C TYR A 20 -0.39 -8.44 -5.03
N VAL A 21 0.20 -9.39 -5.75
CA VAL A 21 1.63 -9.34 -6.09
C VAL A 21 1.95 -8.09 -6.91
N LEU A 22 1.11 -7.77 -7.89
CA LEU A 22 1.28 -6.60 -8.74
C LEU A 22 1.19 -5.31 -7.92
N ALA A 23 0.13 -5.12 -7.14
CA ALA A 23 -0.11 -3.92 -6.35
C ALA A 23 1.04 -3.64 -5.36
N ILE A 24 1.48 -4.66 -4.61
CA ILE A 24 2.58 -4.50 -3.66
C ILE A 24 3.90 -4.20 -4.37
N SER A 25 4.17 -4.84 -5.53
CA SER A 25 5.39 -4.58 -6.29
C SER A 25 5.44 -3.15 -6.83
N GLN A 26 4.30 -2.61 -7.29
CA GLN A 26 4.18 -1.24 -7.77
C GLN A 26 4.37 -0.25 -6.63
N ALA A 27 3.73 -0.49 -5.48
CA ALA A 27 3.90 0.32 -4.28
C ALA A 27 5.37 0.38 -3.81
N LEU A 28 6.06 -0.76 -3.75
CA LEU A 28 7.47 -0.80 -3.39
C LEU A 28 8.35 -0.04 -4.37
N ARG A 29 8.08 -0.17 -5.68
CA ARG A 29 8.81 0.57 -6.72
C ARG A 29 8.54 2.07 -6.68
N HIS A 30 7.33 2.47 -6.29
CA HIS A 30 6.99 3.88 -6.11
C HIS A 30 7.82 4.51 -4.99
N ASP A 31 7.88 3.88 -3.81
CA ASP A 31 8.59 4.45 -2.67
C ASP A 31 10.13 4.30 -2.75
N LEU A 32 10.62 3.19 -3.31
CA LEU A 32 12.03 2.81 -3.21
C LEU A 32 12.76 2.75 -4.56
N GLY A 33 12.03 2.80 -5.68
CA GLY A 33 12.55 2.46 -7.00
C GLY A 33 12.82 0.96 -7.19
N SER A 34 13.53 0.61 -8.25
CA SER A 34 13.80 -0.80 -8.64
C SER A 34 15.26 -1.24 -8.43
N SER A 35 16.05 -0.48 -7.66
CA SER A 35 17.51 -0.62 -7.59
C SER A 35 18.00 -1.52 -6.43
N ALA A 36 19.30 -1.85 -6.41
CA ALA A 36 19.91 -2.61 -5.32
C ALA A 36 19.74 -1.97 -3.91
N PRO A 37 19.78 -0.63 -3.75
CA PRO A 37 19.37 0.04 -2.52
C PRO A 37 17.96 -0.30 -2.05
N ALA A 38 16.98 -0.39 -2.96
CA ALA A 38 15.60 -0.75 -2.61
C ALA A 38 15.53 -2.14 -1.95
N ILE A 39 16.24 -3.11 -2.53
CA ILE A 39 16.33 -4.47 -1.99
C ILE A 39 16.91 -4.46 -0.57
N LYS A 40 18.00 -3.71 -0.34
CA LYS A 40 18.61 -3.61 1.00
C LYS A 40 17.68 -2.94 2.01
N THR A 41 16.93 -1.92 1.61
CA THR A 41 15.92 -1.26 2.45
C THR A 41 14.80 -2.22 2.84
N ILE A 42 14.25 -2.97 1.88
CA ILE A 42 13.24 -4.01 2.14
C ILE A 42 13.75 -5.04 3.15
N MET A 43 14.97 -5.54 2.96
CA MET A 43 15.58 -6.50 3.89
C MET A 43 15.72 -5.90 5.29
N ARG A 44 16.16 -4.64 5.40
CA ARG A 44 16.30 -3.94 6.69
C ARG A 44 14.96 -3.76 7.41
N TRP A 45 13.90 -3.43 6.69
CA TRP A 45 12.56 -3.25 7.28
C TRP A 45 11.92 -4.56 7.73
N THR A 46 12.15 -5.64 6.98
CA THR A 46 11.36 -6.87 7.12
C THR A 46 12.13 -8.05 7.72
N GLY A 47 13.46 -8.01 7.72
CA GLY A 47 14.32 -9.15 8.04
C GLY A 47 14.35 -10.24 6.95
N ALA A 48 13.72 -9.99 5.80
CA ALA A 48 13.61 -10.98 4.73
C ALA A 48 14.94 -11.24 4.01
N SER A 49 15.02 -12.41 3.35
CA SER A 49 16.19 -12.74 2.52
C SER A 49 16.28 -11.85 1.27
N ASN A 50 17.49 -11.69 0.73
CA ASN A 50 17.72 -10.96 -0.52
C ASN A 50 16.85 -11.49 -1.68
N ARG A 51 16.67 -12.82 -1.73
CA ARG A 51 15.83 -13.48 -2.75
C ARG A 51 14.36 -13.10 -2.60
N ALA A 52 13.83 -13.09 -1.38
CA ALA A 52 12.45 -12.68 -1.13
C ALA A 52 12.22 -11.21 -1.51
N ALA A 53 13.13 -10.32 -1.08
CA ALA A 53 13.07 -8.90 -1.42
C ALA A 53 13.12 -8.66 -2.94
N LYS A 54 13.97 -9.39 -3.67
CA LYS A 54 13.99 -9.35 -5.16
C LYS A 54 12.66 -9.78 -5.76
N TYR A 55 12.05 -10.85 -5.27
CA TYR A 55 10.78 -11.32 -5.80
C TYR A 55 9.63 -10.35 -5.57
N TRP A 56 9.59 -9.69 -4.41
CA TRP A 56 8.58 -8.69 -4.11
C TRP A 56 8.76 -7.45 -4.98
N LEU A 57 10.01 -7.00 -5.15
CA LEU A 57 10.32 -5.87 -6.03
C LEU A 57 10.09 -6.19 -7.51
N ALA A 58 10.25 -7.46 -7.92
CA ALA A 58 10.02 -7.92 -9.29
C ALA A 58 8.53 -8.16 -9.60
N GLY A 59 7.70 -8.37 -8.57
CA GLY A 59 6.31 -8.80 -8.76
C GLY A 59 6.20 -10.28 -9.14
N GLU A 60 7.19 -11.10 -8.78
CA GLU A 60 7.16 -12.55 -9.02
C GLU A 60 6.47 -13.33 -7.88
N ARG A 61 6.57 -12.80 -6.65
CA ARG A 61 5.89 -13.31 -5.46
C ARG A 61 5.52 -12.14 -4.57
N GLY A 62 4.49 -12.30 -3.75
CA GLY A 62 4.12 -11.32 -2.74
C GLY A 62 4.74 -11.62 -1.37
N PRO A 63 4.83 -10.63 -0.47
CA PRO A 63 5.18 -10.87 0.92
C PRO A 63 4.09 -11.68 1.62
N GLY A 64 4.48 -12.48 2.61
CA GLY A 64 3.53 -13.07 3.55
C GLY A 64 3.04 -12.04 4.57
N GLY A 65 1.98 -12.35 5.34
CA GLY A 65 1.31 -11.39 6.23
C GLY A 65 2.24 -10.64 7.19
N TRP A 66 3.15 -11.34 7.88
CA TRP A 66 4.13 -10.68 8.76
C TRP A 66 5.01 -9.67 8.03
N HIS A 67 5.55 -10.03 6.86
CA HIS A 67 6.39 -9.13 6.08
C HIS A 67 5.58 -7.96 5.50
N LEU A 68 4.33 -8.20 5.11
CA LEU A 68 3.43 -7.15 4.64
C LEU A 68 3.17 -6.10 5.73
N ILE A 69 2.93 -6.52 6.98
CA ILE A 69 2.78 -5.61 8.12
C ILE A 69 4.03 -4.74 8.27
N GLN A 70 5.23 -5.35 8.22
CA GLN A 70 6.48 -4.61 8.36
C GLN A 70 6.70 -3.62 7.20
N LEU A 71 6.33 -3.98 5.98
CA LEU A 71 6.39 -3.07 4.84
C LEU A 71 5.40 -1.91 4.99
N ALA A 72 4.14 -2.19 5.32
CA ALA A 72 3.09 -1.18 5.51
C ALA A 72 3.41 -0.20 6.66
N ARG A 73 4.20 -0.62 7.67
CA ARG A 73 4.69 0.27 8.73
C ARG A 73 5.77 1.25 8.29
N ASN A 74 6.43 1.01 7.16
CA ASN A 74 7.57 1.81 6.70
C ASN A 74 7.35 2.44 5.31
N SER A 75 6.26 2.11 4.62
CA SER A 75 5.95 2.53 3.25
C SER A 75 4.48 2.88 3.14
N ASP A 76 4.19 4.17 2.94
CA ASP A 76 2.84 4.69 2.80
C ASP A 76 2.18 4.13 1.52
N ALA A 77 2.94 3.96 0.44
CA ALA A 77 2.41 3.36 -0.79
C ALA A 77 1.98 1.90 -0.57
N VAL A 78 2.72 1.13 0.22
CA VAL A 78 2.36 -0.26 0.55
C VAL A 78 1.15 -0.30 1.48
N LEU A 79 1.08 0.57 2.48
CA LEU A 79 -0.08 0.70 3.35
C LEU A 79 -1.34 1.04 2.54
N HIS A 80 -1.24 2.02 1.65
CA HIS A 80 -2.33 2.44 0.78
C HIS A 80 -2.81 1.31 -0.14
N ALA A 81 -1.88 0.62 -0.83
CA ALA A 81 -2.21 -0.54 -1.66
C ALA A 81 -2.92 -1.64 -0.86
N PHE A 82 -2.46 -1.92 0.36
CA PHE A 82 -3.08 -2.90 1.25
C PHE A 82 -4.52 -2.50 1.63
N LEU A 83 -4.74 -1.23 1.99
CA LEU A 83 -6.06 -0.71 2.38
C LEU A 83 -7.04 -0.68 1.21
N MET A 84 -6.61 -0.27 0.01
CA MET A 84 -7.44 -0.35 -1.20
C MET A 84 -7.89 -1.79 -1.48
N MET A 85 -6.97 -2.76 -1.41
CA MET A 85 -7.32 -4.17 -1.63
C MET A 85 -8.20 -4.76 -0.52
N ALA A 86 -8.17 -4.18 0.68
CA ALA A 86 -9.04 -4.54 1.80
C ALA A 86 -10.43 -3.88 1.70
N ASP A 87 -10.70 -3.09 0.66
CA ASP A 87 -11.93 -2.29 0.51
C ASP A 87 -12.13 -1.37 1.74
N ARG A 88 -11.02 -0.74 2.15
CA ARG A 88 -10.91 0.17 3.28
C ARG A 88 -10.10 1.39 2.86
N ASP A 89 -10.40 1.97 1.71
CA ASP A 89 -9.71 3.20 1.29
C ASP A 89 -10.07 4.35 2.23
N ILE A 90 -9.21 4.60 3.22
CA ILE A 90 -9.32 5.67 4.21
C ILE A 90 -8.53 6.92 3.76
N PHE A 91 -7.71 6.81 2.71
CA PHE A 91 -6.89 7.91 2.21
C PHE A 91 -7.73 8.89 1.41
N GLU A 92 -8.66 8.39 0.58
CA GLU A 92 -9.60 9.24 -0.16
C GLU A 92 -10.45 10.10 0.79
N VAL A 93 -11.00 9.48 1.86
CA VAL A 93 -11.77 10.18 2.91
C VAL A 93 -10.94 11.24 3.63
N SER A 94 -9.65 11.00 3.85
CA SER A 94 -8.75 11.93 4.55
C SER A 94 -8.44 13.17 3.70
N ILE A 95 -8.31 13.00 2.37
CA ILE A 95 -8.10 14.12 1.43
C ILE A 95 -9.37 14.98 1.35
N GLU A 96 -10.54 14.35 1.20
CA GLU A 96 -11.82 15.06 1.19
C GLU A 96 -12.07 15.84 2.48
N LEU A 97 -11.76 15.24 3.63
CA LEU A 97 -11.90 15.89 4.93
C LEU A 97 -10.97 17.11 5.06
N ASN A 98 -9.73 17.02 4.57
CA ASN A 98 -8.81 18.15 4.57
C ASN A 98 -9.26 19.28 3.63
N ALA A 99 -9.78 18.94 2.45
CA ALA A 99 -10.36 19.90 1.54
C ALA A 99 -11.58 20.59 2.17
N ALA A 100 -12.47 19.83 2.81
CA ALA A 100 -13.61 20.35 3.54
C ALA A 100 -13.18 21.29 4.69
N ARG A 101 -12.16 20.89 5.48
CA ARG A 101 -11.58 21.74 6.54
C ARG A 101 -11.00 23.04 5.98
N ALA A 102 -10.28 22.99 4.86
CA ALA A 102 -9.71 24.17 4.22
C ALA A 102 -10.79 25.12 3.68
N SER A 103 -11.89 24.58 3.15
CA SER A 103 -13.04 25.37 2.72
C SER A 103 -13.73 26.05 3.89
N LEU A 104 -13.94 25.33 5.00
CA LEU A 104 -14.51 25.89 6.23
C LEU A 104 -13.62 27.00 6.82
N ALA A 105 -12.30 26.80 6.88
CA ALA A 105 -11.36 27.80 7.37
C ALA A 105 -11.39 29.09 6.53
N ARG A 106 -11.49 28.97 5.21
CA ARG A 106 -11.67 30.13 4.30
C ARG A 106 -12.98 30.87 4.58
N ALA A 107 -14.08 30.14 4.72
CA ALA A 107 -15.38 30.75 5.02
C ALA A 107 -15.36 31.50 6.37
N ALA A 108 -14.78 30.91 7.40
CA ALA A 108 -14.62 31.55 8.71
C ALA A 108 -13.78 32.85 8.61
N ALA A 109 -12.67 32.82 7.87
CA ALA A 109 -11.83 34.01 7.67
C ALA A 109 -12.57 35.16 6.97
N ILE A 110 -13.47 34.84 6.02
CA ILE A 110 -14.31 35.84 5.36
C ILE A 110 -15.29 36.46 6.35
N ILE A 111 -15.93 35.65 7.20
CA ILE A 111 -16.88 36.15 8.22
C ILE A 111 -16.16 37.10 9.18
N GLU A 112 -14.99 36.72 9.69
CA GLU A 112 -14.19 37.57 10.58
C GLU A 112 -13.76 38.89 9.91
N ALA A 113 -13.43 38.86 8.62
CA ALA A 113 -13.06 40.06 7.87
C ALA A 113 -14.24 41.03 7.65
N LEU A 114 -15.47 40.50 7.61
CA LEU A 114 -16.70 41.28 7.41
C LEU A 114 -17.37 41.66 8.73
N ALA A 115 -16.93 41.08 9.85
CA ALA A 115 -17.43 41.43 11.17
C ALA A 115 -17.07 42.89 11.50
N PRO A 116 -18.04 43.71 11.94
CA PRO A 116 -17.75 45.08 12.34
C PRO A 116 -16.78 45.07 13.53
N ARG A 117 -15.70 45.85 13.43
CA ARG A 117 -14.80 46.06 14.57
C ARG A 117 -15.55 46.80 15.68
N PRO A 118 -15.36 46.41 16.96
CA PRO A 118 -15.92 47.13 18.10
C PRO A 118 -15.36 48.56 18.21
#